data_AF-A0A520J2Z6-F1
#
_entry.id   AF-A0A520J2Z6-F1
#
_cell.length_a   1.000
_cell.length_b   1.000
_cell.length_c   1.000
_cell.angle_alpha   90.00
_cell.angle_beta   90.00
_cell.angle_gamma   90.00
#
_symmetry.space_group_name_H-M   'P 1'
#
loop_
_entity.id
_entity.type
_entity.pdbx_description
1 polymer ?
#
loop_
_entity_poly.entity_id
_entity_poly.type
_entity_poly.pdbx_seq_one_letter_code
_entity_poly.pdbx_strand_id
1 'polypeptide(L)'
;MESNILASEQFSSGKRHFFLDFKLAANKTNFIQITRSDEQADGSFKRNHVNVFQDDFPRLIQGISSLLHHAAHLGMESLDFAKQCSLPLDKPVKGIKAWEPDMRPREKMLAHGPGALEDCELLALLIGSGTVNETAVALSARILASVGDDLEQLAKIDYKALGGFSGMGMAKCSSIMAGMEIARRIVELQLRSAGNFFGLLEGMGK
;
A
#
# COMPACT_ATOMS: atom_id res chain seq x y z
N MET A 1 31.73 -24.64 10.65
CA MET A 1 30.25 -24.54 10.54
C MET A 1 29.98 -23.46 9.52
N GLU A 2 29.45 -23.82 8.36
CA GLU A 2 29.08 -22.82 7.36
C GLU A 2 28.07 -21.86 7.98
N SER A 3 28.38 -20.57 7.88
CA SER A 3 27.51 -19.50 8.36
C SER A 3 26.20 -19.59 7.61
N ASN A 4 25.12 -19.85 8.33
CA ASN A 4 23.77 -19.89 7.79
C ASN A 4 23.16 -18.49 7.56
N ILE A 5 24.02 -17.47 7.52
CA ILE A 5 23.65 -16.06 7.39
C ILE A 5 23.96 -15.66 5.95
N LEU A 6 22.92 -15.28 5.24
CA LEU A 6 22.96 -14.79 3.87
C LEU A 6 23.27 -13.29 3.82
N ALA A 7 22.74 -12.52 4.78
CA ALA A 7 23.04 -11.10 4.98
C ALA A 7 22.82 -10.72 6.45
N SER A 8 23.51 -9.69 6.94
CA SER A 8 23.37 -9.22 8.33
C SER A 8 23.63 -7.73 8.43
N GLU A 9 22.82 -7.05 9.25
CA GLU A 9 23.00 -5.68 9.68
C GLU A 9 23.03 -5.62 11.21
N GLN A 10 23.88 -4.78 11.79
CA GLN A 10 24.04 -4.68 13.23
C GLN A 10 24.21 -3.25 13.70
N PHE A 11 23.62 -2.94 14.85
CA PHE A 11 23.74 -1.63 15.50
C PHE A 11 23.62 -1.76 17.02
N SER A 12 24.06 -0.75 17.76
CA SER A 12 24.09 -0.80 19.23
C SER A 12 23.63 0.52 19.84
N SER A 13 23.02 0.44 21.03
CA SER A 13 22.58 1.59 21.82
C SER A 13 22.84 1.35 23.31
N GLY A 14 23.98 1.85 23.80
CA GLY A 14 24.47 1.57 25.15
C GLY A 14 24.78 0.09 25.32
N LYS A 15 24.28 -0.52 26.40
CA LYS A 15 24.42 -1.96 26.72
C LYS A 15 23.54 -2.90 25.88
N ARG A 16 23.11 -2.46 24.70
CA ARG A 16 22.12 -3.16 23.87
C ARG A 16 22.65 -3.29 22.47
N HIS A 17 22.72 -4.53 21.98
CA HIS A 17 23.17 -4.85 20.64
C HIS A 17 22.02 -5.47 19.85
N PHE A 18 21.84 -5.00 18.62
CA PHE A 18 20.78 -5.43 17.72
C PHE A 18 21.38 -6.05 16.47
N PHE A 19 20.75 -7.13 16.02
CA PHE A 19 21.14 -7.86 14.81
C PHE A 19 19.90 -8.09 13.96
N LEU A 20 19.97 -7.74 12.67
CA LEU A 20 18.99 -8.05 11.65
C LEU A 20 19.64 -9.03 10.67
N ASP A 21 19.32 -10.31 10.79
CA ASP A 21 19.94 -11.35 9.97
C ASP A 21 18.94 -11.93 8.96
N PHE A 22 19.38 -12.10 7.72
CA PHE A 22 18.71 -12.91 6.71
C PHE A 22 19.40 -14.27 6.64
N LYS A 23 18.67 -15.35 6.89
CA LYS A 23 19.21 -16.70 7.15
C LYS A 23 18.48 -17.78 6.34
N LEU A 24 19.12 -18.93 6.13
CA LEU A 24 18.56 -20.08 5.41
C LEU A 24 18.19 -21.23 6.37
N ALA A 25 16.92 -21.50 6.64
CA ALA A 25 16.52 -22.60 7.52
C ALA A 25 16.97 -23.98 6.98
N ALA A 26 17.00 -25.00 7.86
CA ALA A 26 17.44 -26.35 7.50
C ALA A 26 16.61 -27.00 6.37
N ASN A 27 15.35 -26.60 6.22
CA ASN A 27 14.46 -27.00 5.13
C ASN A 27 14.69 -26.20 3.82
N LYS A 28 15.77 -25.43 3.73
CA LYS A 28 16.13 -24.54 2.61
C LYS A 28 15.15 -23.39 2.34
N THR A 29 14.38 -22.98 3.35
CA THR A 29 13.54 -21.76 3.28
C THR A 29 14.25 -20.58 3.93
N ASN A 30 14.00 -19.36 3.46
CA ASN A 30 14.61 -18.18 4.04
C ASN A 30 13.84 -17.67 5.27
N PHE A 31 14.52 -17.00 6.19
CA PHE A 31 13.89 -16.30 7.29
C PHE A 31 14.70 -15.09 7.73
N ILE A 32 14.01 -14.11 8.31
CA ILE A 32 14.62 -12.94 8.95
C ILE A 32 14.61 -13.18 10.45
N GLN A 33 15.74 -12.96 11.11
CA GLN A 33 15.87 -12.97 12.56
C GLN A 33 16.26 -11.59 13.06
N ILE A 34 15.41 -11.03 13.92
CA ILE A 34 15.67 -9.77 14.63
C ILE A 34 16.06 -10.13 16.06
N THR A 35 17.32 -9.88 16.43
CA THR A 35 17.85 -10.20 17.76
C THR A 35 18.16 -8.93 18.53
N ARG A 36 17.77 -8.89 19.81
CA ARG A 36 18.25 -7.93 20.80
C ARG A 36 19.06 -8.67 21.87
N SER A 37 20.28 -8.21 22.12
CA SER A 37 21.21 -8.73 23.12
C SER A 37 21.53 -7.64 24.13
N ASP A 38 21.03 -7.78 25.35
CA ASP A 38 21.27 -6.84 26.45
C ASP A 38 22.42 -7.34 27.35
N GLU A 39 23.43 -6.52 27.60
CA GLU A 39 24.52 -6.79 28.55
C GLU A 39 24.05 -6.56 29.99
N GLN A 40 24.27 -7.55 30.85
CA GLN A 40 23.87 -7.56 32.26
C GLN A 40 24.99 -7.01 33.15
N ALA A 41 24.66 -6.73 34.42
CA ALA A 41 25.63 -6.17 35.38
C ALA A 41 26.78 -7.13 35.71
N ASP A 42 26.58 -8.43 35.54
CA ASP A 42 27.57 -9.49 35.73
C ASP A 42 28.43 -9.76 34.47
N GLY A 43 28.25 -8.96 33.41
CA GLY A 43 28.93 -9.14 32.12
C GLY A 43 28.33 -10.23 31.22
N SER A 44 27.27 -10.91 31.66
CA SER A 44 26.53 -11.85 30.83
C SER A 44 25.61 -11.15 29.83
N PHE A 45 25.11 -11.86 28.82
CA PHE A 45 24.20 -11.30 27.82
C PHE A 45 22.86 -12.01 27.83
N LYS A 46 21.76 -11.24 27.89
CA LYS A 46 20.40 -11.74 27.69
C LYS A 46 19.97 -11.49 26.25
N ARG A 47 19.69 -12.55 25.50
CA ARG A 47 19.27 -12.46 24.08
C ARG A 47 17.81 -12.81 23.91
N ASN A 48 17.07 -11.93 23.25
CA ASN A 48 15.71 -12.18 22.76
C ASN A 48 15.73 -12.05 21.24
N HIS A 49 15.00 -12.91 20.54
CA HIS A 49 14.89 -12.83 19.10
C HIS A 49 13.49 -13.17 18.62
N VAL A 50 13.15 -12.64 17.45
CA VAL A 50 11.97 -13.01 16.68
C VAL A 50 12.43 -13.51 15.32
N ASN A 51 11.79 -14.59 14.87
CA ASN A 51 11.99 -15.13 13.53
C ASN A 51 10.73 -14.89 12.70
N VAL A 52 10.90 -14.44 11.47
CA VAL A 52 9.83 -14.36 10.47
C VAL A 52 10.26 -15.18 9.28
N PHE A 53 9.44 -16.14 8.87
CA PHE A 53 9.76 -17.03 7.75
C PHE A 53 9.32 -16.42 6.43
N GLN A 54 9.89 -16.89 5.31
CA GLN A 54 9.68 -16.34 3.98
C GLN A 54 8.21 -16.16 3.57
N ASP A 55 7.32 -17.05 4.03
CA ASP A 55 5.89 -17.02 3.68
C ASP A 55 5.17 -15.82 4.33
N ASP A 56 5.74 -15.28 5.41
CA ASP A 56 5.21 -14.11 6.13
C ASP A 56 5.95 -12.81 5.78
N PHE A 57 6.98 -12.84 4.92
CA PHE A 57 7.68 -11.63 4.49
C PHE A 57 6.77 -10.55 3.92
N PRO A 58 5.77 -10.85 3.06
CA PRO A 58 4.88 -9.82 2.56
C PRO A 58 4.15 -9.07 3.68
N ARG A 59 3.69 -9.79 4.71
CA ARG A 59 2.98 -9.21 5.87
C ARG A 59 3.92 -8.39 6.75
N LEU A 60 5.15 -8.87 6.96
CA LEU A 60 6.17 -8.14 7.71
C LEU A 60 6.55 -6.84 7.02
N ILE A 61 6.83 -6.87 5.71
CA ILE A 61 7.19 -5.70 4.91
C ILE A 61 6.04 -4.68 4.97
N GLN A 62 4.80 -5.12 4.75
CA GLN A 62 3.63 -4.26 4.85
C GLN A 62 3.51 -3.61 6.24
N GLY A 63 3.63 -4.39 7.32
CA GLY A 63 3.53 -3.90 8.68
C GLY A 63 4.63 -2.89 9.04
N ILE A 64 5.89 -3.17 8.65
CA ILE A 64 7.02 -2.28 8.89
C ILE A 64 6.88 -0.99 8.08
N SER A 65 6.55 -1.08 6.78
CA SER A 65 6.35 0.11 5.93
C SER A 65 5.23 0.99 6.48
N SER A 66 4.11 0.41 6.87
CA SER A 66 2.99 1.15 7.49
C SER A 66 3.40 1.82 8.80
N LEU A 67 4.09 1.10 9.69
CA LEU A 67 4.60 1.64 10.95
C LEU A 67 5.56 2.81 10.74
N LEU A 68 6.53 2.65 9.84
CA LEU A 68 7.54 3.68 9.59
C LEU A 68 6.96 4.90 8.88
N HIS A 69 6.03 4.70 7.94
CA HIS A 69 5.28 5.78 7.32
C HIS A 69 4.51 6.59 8.37
N HIS A 70 3.82 5.91 9.29
CA HIS A 70 3.15 6.58 10.41
C HIS A 70 4.13 7.32 11.32
N ALA A 71 5.23 6.67 11.70
CA ALA A 71 6.24 7.25 12.58
C ALA A 71 6.93 8.49 11.97
N ALA A 72 7.13 8.52 10.65
CA ALA A 72 7.68 9.67 9.94
C ALA A 72 6.77 10.91 9.97
N HIS A 73 5.48 10.72 10.23
CA HIS A 73 4.47 11.78 10.31
C HIS A 73 3.99 12.07 11.74
N LEU A 74 4.60 11.45 12.77
CA LEU A 74 4.36 11.76 14.19
C LEU A 74 4.91 13.16 14.53
N GLY A 75 4.11 14.20 14.30
CA GLY A 75 4.47 15.59 14.57
C GLY A 75 3.78 16.63 13.68
N MET A 76 3.04 16.20 12.66
CA MET A 76 2.08 17.05 11.96
C MET A 76 0.67 16.73 12.47
N GLU A 77 0.01 17.66 13.15
CA GLU A 77 -1.44 17.62 13.29
C GLU A 77 -2.06 17.83 11.91
N SER A 78 -2.37 16.76 11.19
CA SER A 78 -3.63 16.65 10.43
C SER A 78 -3.82 15.23 9.86
N LEU A 79 -5.00 14.70 10.21
CA LEU A 79 -5.78 13.64 9.56
C LEU A 79 -5.16 12.22 9.54
N ASP A 80 -5.69 11.40 10.45
CA ASP A 80 -5.61 9.94 10.46
C ASP A 80 -6.13 9.33 9.13
N PHE A 81 -5.32 9.28 8.07
CA PHE A 81 -5.66 8.62 6.80
C PHE A 81 -5.94 7.11 6.95
N ALA A 82 -5.38 6.45 7.96
CA ALA A 82 -5.60 5.03 8.22
C ALA A 82 -6.96 4.72 8.90
N LYS A 83 -7.65 5.73 9.46
CA LYS A 83 -8.95 5.52 10.15
C LYS A 83 -10.16 5.52 9.24
N GLN A 84 -10.06 6.02 8.00
CA GLN A 84 -11.21 6.00 7.08
C GLN A 84 -11.30 4.72 6.22
N CYS A 85 -10.23 3.93 6.12
CA CYS A 85 -10.24 2.69 5.33
C CYS A 85 -10.28 1.39 6.15
N SER A 86 -10.22 1.44 7.48
CA SER A 86 -10.26 0.24 8.33
C SER A 86 -11.53 0.18 9.18
N LEU A 87 -12.61 -0.37 8.63
CA LEU A 87 -13.67 -0.92 9.49
C LEU A 87 -13.21 -2.28 10.05
N PRO A 88 -13.43 -2.55 11.35
CA PRO A 88 -12.96 -3.76 12.02
C PRO A 88 -13.55 -5.03 11.39
N LEU A 89 -12.67 -5.99 11.07
CA LEU A 89 -12.94 -7.29 10.44
C LEU A 89 -13.77 -8.28 11.30
N ASP A 90 -14.54 -7.80 12.27
CA ASP A 90 -15.23 -8.66 13.26
C ASP A 90 -16.71 -8.29 13.51
N LYS A 91 -17.28 -7.41 12.67
CA LYS A 91 -18.72 -7.06 12.72
C LYS A 91 -19.32 -7.11 11.30
N PRO A 92 -20.63 -7.38 11.14
CA PRO A 92 -21.27 -7.34 9.83
C PRO A 92 -21.00 -5.98 9.20
N VAL A 93 -20.38 -6.00 8.02
CA VAL A 93 -19.98 -4.78 7.31
C VAL A 93 -21.22 -3.96 7.03
N LYS A 94 -21.41 -2.89 7.81
CA LYS A 94 -22.42 -1.88 7.50
C LYS A 94 -22.05 -1.30 6.14
N GLY A 95 -22.95 -1.47 5.16
CA GLY A 95 -22.74 -0.92 3.82
C GLY A 95 -22.58 0.59 3.85
N ILE A 96 -22.00 1.16 2.79
CA ILE A 96 -21.69 2.60 2.65
C ILE A 96 -22.91 3.49 2.95
N LYS A 97 -24.14 3.01 2.66
CA LYS A 97 -25.38 3.73 2.97
C LYS A 97 -25.57 4.07 4.46
N ALA A 98 -24.91 3.35 5.35
CA ALA A 98 -24.97 3.58 6.80
C ALA A 98 -23.95 4.64 7.28
N TRP A 99 -23.09 5.14 6.40
CA TRP A 99 -22.16 6.23 6.72
C TRP A 99 -22.90 7.56 6.73
N GLU A 100 -22.31 8.57 7.40
CA GLU A 100 -22.77 9.94 7.27
C GLU A 100 -22.79 10.35 5.78
N PRO A 101 -23.82 11.08 5.30
CA PRO A 101 -23.94 11.44 3.89
C PRO A 101 -22.66 12.00 3.27
N ASP A 102 -22.01 12.92 3.97
CA ASP A 102 -20.80 13.60 3.48
C ASP A 102 -19.56 12.69 3.38
N MET A 103 -19.65 11.49 3.97
CA MET A 103 -18.61 10.47 3.92
C MET A 103 -18.84 9.43 2.82
N ARG A 104 -20.02 9.43 2.18
CA ARG A 104 -20.32 8.45 1.12
C ARG A 104 -19.72 8.95 -0.20
N PRO A 105 -18.98 8.13 -0.95
CA PRO A 105 -18.23 8.61 -2.12
C PRO A 105 -19.08 9.35 -3.16
N ARG A 106 -20.31 8.91 -3.45
CA ARG A 106 -21.18 9.55 -4.45
C ARG A 106 -21.68 10.91 -3.97
N GLU A 107 -22.16 10.96 -2.73
CA GLU A 107 -22.65 12.18 -2.09
C GLU A 107 -21.51 13.18 -1.84
N LYS A 108 -20.36 12.72 -1.36
CA LYS A 108 -19.13 13.51 -1.21
C LYS A 108 -18.67 14.11 -2.54
N MET A 109 -18.67 13.31 -3.62
CA MET A 109 -18.37 13.79 -4.97
C MET A 109 -19.36 14.85 -5.46
N LEU A 110 -20.65 14.69 -5.16
CA LEU A 110 -21.68 15.66 -5.53
C LEU A 110 -21.53 16.98 -4.76
N ALA A 111 -21.21 16.92 -3.48
CA ALA A 111 -21.11 18.08 -2.60
C ALA A 111 -19.79 18.86 -2.76
N HIS A 112 -18.68 18.14 -2.93
CA HIS A 112 -17.33 18.71 -2.85
C HIS A 112 -16.50 18.51 -4.12
N GLY A 113 -17.04 17.83 -5.14
CA GLY A 113 -16.35 17.54 -6.39
C GLY A 113 -15.37 16.38 -6.30
N PRO A 114 -14.76 15.98 -7.44
CA PRO A 114 -13.87 14.82 -7.52
C PRO A 114 -12.58 14.98 -6.70
N GLY A 115 -12.07 16.21 -6.53
CA GLY A 115 -10.82 16.45 -5.79
C GLY A 115 -10.91 16.25 -4.28
N ALA A 116 -12.11 16.08 -3.73
CA ALA A 116 -12.31 15.77 -2.32
C ALA A 116 -12.20 14.26 -2.03
N LEU A 117 -12.23 13.41 -3.06
CA LEU A 117 -12.18 11.96 -2.92
C LEU A 117 -10.74 11.47 -2.83
N GLU A 118 -10.54 10.45 -2.01
CA GLU A 118 -9.32 9.65 -2.02
C GLU A 118 -9.31 8.68 -3.20
N ASP A 119 -8.13 8.19 -3.56
CA ASP A 119 -7.94 7.23 -4.66
C ASP A 119 -8.78 5.96 -4.47
N CYS A 120 -8.90 5.48 -3.23
CA CYS A 120 -9.73 4.30 -2.93
C CYS A 120 -11.23 4.59 -3.14
N GLU A 121 -11.68 5.82 -2.89
CA GLU A 121 -13.06 6.24 -3.10
C GLU A 121 -13.35 6.43 -4.60
N LEU A 122 -12.40 7.00 -5.36
CA LEU A 122 -12.47 7.09 -6.81
C LEU A 122 -12.56 5.69 -7.44
N LEU A 123 -11.71 4.76 -6.97
CA LEU A 123 -11.74 3.38 -7.42
C LEU A 123 -13.04 2.68 -7.03
N ALA A 124 -13.58 2.96 -5.84
CA ALA A 124 -14.85 2.42 -5.36
C ALA A 124 -16.04 2.88 -6.22
N LEU A 125 -15.99 4.12 -6.73
CA LEU A 125 -16.98 4.63 -7.67
C LEU A 125 -16.94 3.87 -9.01
N LEU A 126 -15.75 3.52 -9.51
CA LEU A 126 -15.60 2.73 -10.74
C LEU A 126 -16.19 1.33 -10.60
N ILE A 127 -15.83 0.62 -9.52
CA ILE A 127 -16.32 -0.76 -9.31
C ILE A 127 -17.79 -0.82 -8.83
N GLY A 128 -18.33 0.29 -8.34
CA GLY A 128 -19.73 0.53 -7.98
C GLY A 128 -20.26 -0.22 -6.77
N SER A 129 -19.70 -1.38 -6.43
CA SER A 129 -20.12 -2.22 -5.30
C SER A 129 -18.96 -3.06 -4.75
N GLY A 130 -19.03 -3.37 -3.46
CA GLY A 130 -18.09 -4.26 -2.80
C GLY A 130 -18.47 -5.73 -2.95
N THR A 131 -18.25 -6.50 -1.90
CA THR A 131 -18.68 -7.89 -1.75
C THR A 131 -19.73 -8.00 -0.63
N VAL A 132 -20.19 -9.22 -0.33
CA VAL A 132 -21.04 -9.47 0.84
C VAL A 132 -20.31 -9.14 2.15
N ASN A 133 -18.98 -9.25 2.17
CA ASN A 133 -18.16 -9.16 3.37
C ASN A 133 -17.31 -7.87 3.43
N GLU A 134 -17.38 -7.00 2.41
CA GLU A 134 -16.49 -5.84 2.28
C GLU A 134 -17.18 -4.73 1.48
N THR A 135 -17.05 -3.46 1.88
CA THR A 135 -17.60 -2.33 1.10
C THR A 135 -16.80 -2.12 -0.18
N ALA A 136 -17.34 -1.33 -1.13
CA ALA A 136 -16.59 -0.96 -2.33
C ALA A 136 -15.29 -0.21 -1.98
N VAL A 137 -15.36 0.73 -1.02
CA VAL A 137 -14.21 1.50 -0.54
C VAL A 137 -13.14 0.61 0.08
N ALA A 138 -13.53 -0.36 0.93
CA ALA A 138 -12.58 -1.28 1.55
C ALA A 138 -11.92 -2.21 0.51
N LEU A 139 -12.71 -2.76 -0.43
CA LEU A 139 -12.19 -3.57 -1.53
C LEU A 139 -11.20 -2.77 -2.38
N SER A 140 -11.53 -1.53 -2.71
CA SER A 140 -10.68 -0.63 -3.48
C SER A 140 -9.40 -0.24 -2.73
N ALA A 141 -9.48 0.03 -1.42
CA ALA A 141 -8.31 0.28 -0.59
C ALA A 141 -7.38 -0.94 -0.56
N ARG A 142 -7.92 -2.15 -0.46
CA ARG A 142 -7.12 -3.39 -0.51
C ARG A 142 -6.46 -3.63 -1.87
N ILE A 143 -7.11 -3.25 -2.96
CA ILE A 143 -6.53 -3.29 -4.31
C ILE A 143 -5.37 -2.29 -4.42
N LEU A 144 -5.54 -1.04 -3.97
CA LEU A 144 -4.47 -0.03 -3.97
C LEU A 144 -3.29 -0.43 -3.10
N ALA A 145 -3.55 -0.93 -1.90
CA ALA A 145 -2.50 -1.41 -1.00
C ALA A 145 -1.68 -2.56 -1.63
N SER A 146 -2.29 -3.39 -2.49
CA SER A 146 -1.57 -4.48 -3.18
C SER A 146 -0.52 -4.00 -4.19
N VAL A 147 -0.61 -2.74 -4.62
CA VAL A 147 0.34 -2.08 -5.51
C VAL A 147 1.09 -0.95 -4.81
N GLY A 148 1.04 -0.89 -3.47
CA GLY A 148 1.75 0.12 -2.67
C GLY A 148 1.17 1.53 -2.78
N ASP A 149 -0.14 1.64 -2.99
CA ASP A 149 -0.86 2.92 -3.18
C ASP A 149 -0.33 3.75 -4.36
N ASP A 150 0.25 3.07 -5.35
CA ASP A 150 0.80 3.66 -6.56
C ASP A 150 -0.17 3.45 -7.74
N LEU A 151 -0.79 4.55 -8.19
CA LEU A 151 -1.71 4.55 -9.33
C LEU A 151 -1.03 4.18 -10.65
N GLU A 152 0.28 4.44 -10.79
CA GLU A 152 1.04 4.03 -11.97
C GLU A 152 1.22 2.51 -12.02
N GLN A 153 1.46 1.88 -10.86
CA GLN A 153 1.49 0.42 -10.75
C GLN A 153 0.09 -0.18 -10.95
N LEU A 154 -0.95 0.46 -10.40
CA LEU A 154 -2.33 0.05 -10.64
C LEU A 154 -2.68 0.11 -12.13
N ALA A 155 -2.19 1.08 -12.88
CA ALA A 155 -2.41 1.18 -14.33
C ALA A 155 -1.73 0.06 -15.14
N LYS A 156 -0.74 -0.64 -14.55
CA LYS A 156 0.01 -1.73 -15.20
C LYS A 156 -0.51 -3.12 -14.83
N ILE A 157 -1.44 -3.22 -13.88
CA ILE A 157 -1.95 -4.49 -13.40
C ILE A 157 -2.75 -5.20 -14.49
N ASP A 158 -2.60 -6.53 -14.59
CA ASP A 158 -3.35 -7.32 -15.56
C ASP A 158 -4.67 -7.84 -14.99
N TYR A 159 -5.50 -8.39 -15.88
CA TYR A 159 -6.79 -8.96 -15.52
C TYR A 159 -6.67 -10.08 -14.48
N LYS A 160 -5.60 -10.89 -14.55
CA LYS A 160 -5.40 -12.04 -13.67
C LYS A 160 -5.14 -11.60 -12.23
N ALA A 161 -4.32 -10.56 -12.05
CA ALA A 161 -4.02 -9.99 -10.75
C ALA A 161 -5.25 -9.31 -10.15
N LEU A 162 -5.99 -8.48 -10.91
CA LEU A 162 -7.25 -7.88 -10.43
C LEU A 162 -8.33 -8.93 -10.13
N GLY A 163 -8.45 -9.95 -10.99
CA GLY A 163 -9.41 -11.04 -10.82
C GLY A 163 -9.12 -11.96 -9.63
N GLY A 164 -7.92 -11.87 -9.04
CA GLY A 164 -7.57 -12.59 -7.81
C GLY A 164 -8.28 -12.08 -6.56
N PHE A 165 -8.89 -10.89 -6.61
CA PHE A 165 -9.63 -10.31 -5.50
C PHE A 165 -11.09 -10.81 -5.50
N SER A 166 -11.57 -11.25 -4.34
CA SER A 166 -12.98 -11.69 -4.22
C SER A 166 -13.95 -10.60 -4.67
N GLY A 167 -14.88 -10.96 -5.54
CA GLY A 167 -15.87 -10.03 -6.09
C GLY A 167 -15.37 -9.13 -7.22
N MET A 168 -14.15 -9.32 -7.74
CA MET A 168 -13.60 -8.64 -8.91
C MET A 168 -13.77 -9.47 -10.20
N GLY A 169 -15.02 -9.63 -10.63
CA GLY A 169 -15.31 -10.27 -11.92
C GLY A 169 -15.04 -9.34 -13.12
N MET A 170 -15.24 -9.88 -14.33
CA MET A 170 -14.98 -9.21 -15.61
C MET A 170 -15.39 -7.73 -15.62
N ALA A 171 -16.63 -7.42 -15.24
CA ALA A 171 -17.17 -6.06 -15.29
C ALA A 171 -16.37 -5.06 -14.44
N LYS A 172 -16.00 -5.43 -13.21
CA LYS A 172 -15.26 -4.52 -12.31
C LYS A 172 -13.81 -4.37 -12.73
N CYS A 173 -13.15 -5.45 -13.14
CA CYS A 173 -11.80 -5.38 -13.68
C CYS A 173 -11.74 -4.49 -14.93
N SER A 174 -12.65 -4.71 -15.89
CA SER A 174 -12.73 -3.89 -17.11
C SER A 174 -13.00 -2.42 -16.81
N SER A 175 -13.80 -2.11 -15.79
CA SER A 175 -14.05 -0.72 -15.37
C SER A 175 -12.77 -0.01 -14.91
N ILE A 176 -11.96 -0.65 -14.06
CA ILE A 176 -10.68 -0.10 -13.60
C ILE A 176 -9.73 0.08 -14.78
N MET A 177 -9.52 -0.97 -15.58
CA MET A 177 -8.61 -0.93 -16.72
C MET A 177 -8.99 0.15 -17.73
N ALA A 178 -10.29 0.31 -18.02
CA ALA A 178 -10.77 1.36 -18.90
C ALA A 178 -10.52 2.76 -18.33
N GLY A 179 -10.77 2.97 -17.03
CA GLY A 179 -10.48 4.24 -16.36
C GLY A 179 -9.00 4.62 -16.43
N MET A 180 -8.10 3.66 -16.19
CA MET A 180 -6.67 3.88 -16.26
C MET A 180 -6.18 4.17 -17.68
N GLU A 181 -6.69 3.46 -18.68
CA GLU A 181 -6.34 3.72 -20.08
C GLU A 181 -6.82 5.11 -20.54
N ILE A 182 -8.00 5.55 -20.09
CA ILE A 182 -8.48 6.92 -20.35
C ILE A 182 -7.51 7.94 -19.74
N ALA A 183 -7.12 7.77 -18.47
CA ALA A 183 -6.16 8.65 -17.81
C ALA A 183 -4.82 8.71 -18.56
N ARG A 184 -4.29 7.56 -18.98
CA ARG A 184 -3.07 7.46 -19.78
C ARG A 184 -3.17 8.26 -21.09
N ARG A 185 -4.28 8.12 -21.83
CA ARG A 185 -4.51 8.86 -23.08
C ARG A 185 -4.63 10.36 -22.88
N ILE A 186 -5.23 10.80 -21.78
CA ILE A 186 -5.32 12.23 -21.44
C ILE A 186 -3.92 12.81 -21.24
N VAL A 187 -3.08 12.14 -20.46
CA VAL A 187 -1.68 12.57 -20.23
C VAL A 187 -0.90 12.59 -21.55
N GLU A 188 -1.05 11.56 -22.38
CA GLU A 188 -0.39 11.48 -23.68
C GLU A 188 -0.79 12.65 -24.60
N LEU A 189 -2.07 13.03 -24.62
CA LEU A 189 -2.55 14.20 -25.37
C LEU A 189 -1.98 15.51 -24.81
N GLN A 190 -1.93 15.68 -23.50
CA GLN A 190 -1.34 16.85 -22.85
C GLN A 190 0.14 17.02 -23.19
N LEU A 191 0.91 15.92 -23.17
CA LEU A 191 2.33 15.92 -23.52
C LEU A 191 2.55 16.26 -25.00
N ARG A 192 1.70 15.74 -25.91
CA ARG A 192 1.75 16.11 -27.34
C ARG A 192 1.46 17.59 -27.56
N SER A 193 0.46 18.15 -26.87
CA SER A 193 0.16 19.58 -26.93
C SER A 193 1.30 20.44 -26.42
N ALA A 194 1.97 20.03 -25.34
CA ALA A 194 3.13 20.74 -24.79
C ALA A 194 4.36 20.65 -25.72
N GLY A 195 4.62 19.49 -26.32
CA GLY A 195 5.71 19.31 -27.29
C GLY A 195 5.51 20.14 -28.57
N ASN A 196 4.28 20.22 -29.07
CA ASN A 196 3.94 21.08 -30.21
C ASN A 196 4.15 22.57 -29.92
N PHE A 197 3.93 23.01 -28.68
CA PHE A 197 4.18 24.39 -28.27
C PHE A 197 5.68 24.73 -28.29
N PHE A 198 6.54 23.82 -27.82
CA PHE A 198 8.00 24.03 -27.81
C PHE A 198 8.59 24.03 -29.24
N GLY A 199 8.11 23.14 -30.12
CA GLY A 199 8.50 23.12 -31.53
C GLY A 199 8.08 24.39 -32.30
N LEU A 200 6.99 25.04 -31.89
CA LEU A 200 6.55 26.32 -32.48
C LEU A 200 7.49 27.47 -32.09
N LEU A 201 8.01 27.50 -30.86
CA LEU A 201 8.93 28.53 -30.38
C LEU A 201 10.31 28.42 -31.05
N GLU A 202 10.82 27.21 -31.29
CA GLU A 202 12.09 27.02 -32.03
C GLU A 202 11.96 27.41 -33.52
N GLY A 203 10.76 27.31 -34.09
CA GLY A 203 10.48 27.72 -35.48
C GLY A 203 10.36 29.23 -35.68
N MET A 204 10.20 30.02 -34.62
CA MET A 204 10.09 31.49 -34.68
C MET A 204 11.43 32.22 -34.50
N GLY A 205 12.52 31.48 -34.26
CA GLY A 205 13.87 32.01 -34.05
C GLY A 205 14.81 31.92 -35.26
N LYS A 206 14.29 31.64 -36.47
CA LYS A 206 15.07 31.63 -37.72
C LYS A 206 14.57 32.67 -38.71
#